data_AF-A0A0Q0WDW8-F1
#
_entry.id   AF-A0A0Q0WDW8-F1
#
_cell.length_a   1.000
_cell.length_b   1.000
_cell.length_c   1.000
_cell.angle_alpha   90.00
_cell.angle_beta   90.00
_cell.angle_gamma   90.00
#
_symmetry.space_group_name_H-M   'P 1'
#
loop_
_entity.id
_entity.type
_entity.pdbx_description
1 polymer ?
#
loop_
_entity_poly.entity_id
_entity_poly.type
_entity_poly.pdbx_seq_one_letter_code
_entity_poly.pdbx_strand_id
1 'polypeptide(L)'
;MIFKKDKKSNKVIEQTVIKIKTVDDIPVIKEMRKMLGNGKVKDAIIFGYNSVLSDYIKSFDGSVKKNGSSREFIINQLNNLGIKVEPGEGLVNNNKLIEALNGIDVPDKKDNTKQNINQLYALKKLAVFYLNYYEPARYGIFDENINSEEIISKIKDVYNYMDIMALFYNDQQ
;
A
#
# COMPACT_ATOMS: atom_id res chain seq x y z
N MET A 1 -30.31 -47.65 -27.41
CA MET A 1 -29.89 -46.83 -26.26
C MET A 1 -28.83 -45.85 -26.74
N ILE A 2 -29.12 -44.55 -26.77
CA ILE A 2 -28.18 -43.51 -27.16
C ILE A 2 -27.93 -42.65 -25.92
N PHE A 3 -26.69 -42.66 -25.43
CA PHE A 3 -26.26 -41.86 -24.29
C PHE A 3 -26.27 -40.37 -24.65
N LYS A 4 -27.09 -39.58 -23.95
CA LYS A 4 -27.03 -38.12 -24.00
C LYS A 4 -25.76 -37.66 -23.28
N LYS A 5 -24.90 -36.96 -24.01
CA LYS A 5 -23.74 -36.23 -23.47
C LYS A 5 -24.26 -35.00 -22.72
N ASP A 6 -24.01 -34.94 -21.42
CA ASP A 6 -24.26 -33.74 -20.61
C ASP A 6 -23.45 -32.56 -21.14
N LYS A 7 -24.17 -31.48 -21.49
CA LYS A 7 -23.58 -30.19 -21.85
C LYS A 7 -22.96 -29.57 -20.59
N LYS A 8 -21.63 -29.45 -20.55
CA LYS A 8 -20.92 -28.55 -19.63
C LYS A 8 -21.49 -27.14 -19.81
N SER A 9 -22.15 -26.62 -18.78
CA SER A 9 -22.53 -25.21 -18.71
C SER A 9 -21.26 -24.37 -18.58
N ASN A 10 -20.94 -23.59 -19.61
CA ASN A 10 -19.98 -22.50 -19.47
C ASN A 10 -20.55 -21.52 -18.44
N LYS A 11 -20.02 -21.52 -17.23
CA LYS A 11 -20.18 -20.40 -16.29
C LYS A 11 -19.53 -19.20 -16.96
N VAL A 12 -20.35 -18.28 -17.45
CA VAL A 12 -19.90 -16.94 -17.81
C VAL A 12 -19.37 -16.33 -16.51
N ILE A 13 -18.05 -16.25 -16.40
CA ILE A 13 -17.41 -15.46 -15.35
C ILE A 13 -17.66 -14.02 -15.77
N GLU A 14 -18.67 -13.37 -15.20
CA GLU A 14 -18.84 -11.93 -15.32
C GLU A 14 -17.59 -11.28 -14.72
N GLN A 15 -16.68 -10.86 -15.59
CA GLN A 15 -15.56 -10.03 -15.20
C GLN A 15 -16.13 -8.65 -14.88
N THR A 16 -16.29 -8.36 -13.59
CA THR A 16 -16.59 -7.00 -13.14
C THR A 16 -15.40 -6.11 -13.49
N VAL A 17 -15.49 -5.42 -14.63
CA VAL A 17 -14.47 -4.45 -15.06
C VAL A 17 -14.52 -3.26 -14.11
N ILE A 18 -13.53 -3.15 -13.23
CA ILE A 18 -13.41 -2.00 -12.32
C ILE A 18 -12.91 -0.81 -13.14
N LYS A 19 -13.80 0.12 -13.45
CA LYS A 19 -13.43 1.38 -14.11
C LYS A 19 -12.96 2.40 -13.06
N ILE A 20 -11.65 2.45 -12.82
CA ILE A 20 -10.97 3.45 -12.00
C ILE A 20 -10.85 4.75 -12.81
N LYS A 21 -11.64 5.78 -12.45
CA LYS A 21 -11.54 7.12 -13.04
C LYS A 21 -10.77 8.09 -12.15
N THR A 22 -10.80 7.88 -10.85
CA THR A 22 -10.13 8.72 -9.84
C THR A 22 -9.49 7.85 -8.75
N VAL A 23 -8.63 8.43 -7.91
CA VAL A 23 -8.01 7.72 -6.76
C VAL A 23 -9.08 7.19 -5.80
N ASP A 24 -10.22 7.86 -5.69
CA ASP A 24 -11.41 7.38 -4.96
C ASP A 24 -11.99 6.08 -5.49
N ASP A 25 -11.74 5.77 -6.76
CA ASP A 25 -12.27 4.57 -7.38
C ASP A 25 -11.44 3.31 -7.09
N ILE A 26 -10.24 3.47 -6.50
CA ILE A 26 -9.34 2.37 -6.19
C ILE A 26 -10.04 1.39 -5.23
N PRO A 27 -10.03 0.06 -5.50
CA PRO A 27 -10.76 -0.93 -4.71
C PRO A 27 -10.45 -0.86 -3.20
N VAL A 28 -9.18 -0.66 -2.86
CA VAL A 28 -8.73 -0.53 -1.48
C VAL A 28 -9.38 0.65 -0.78
N ILE A 29 -9.45 1.81 -1.44
CA ILE A 29 -10.10 3.02 -0.89
C ILE A 29 -11.59 2.79 -0.68
N LYS A 30 -12.29 2.15 -1.63
CA LYS A 30 -13.72 1.85 -1.51
C LYS A 30 -14.02 0.94 -0.32
N GLU A 31 -13.26 -0.15 -0.19
CA GLU A 31 -13.50 -1.09 0.90
C GLU A 31 -13.12 -0.49 2.26
N MET A 32 -12.04 0.29 2.34
CA MET A 32 -11.72 1.04 3.56
C MET A 32 -12.84 1.99 3.97
N ARG A 33 -13.41 2.78 3.04
CA ARG A 33 -14.53 3.68 3.33
C ARG A 33 -15.75 2.93 3.86
N LYS A 34 -16.06 1.78 3.27
CA LYS A 34 -17.14 0.91 3.73
C LYS A 34 -16.88 0.37 5.14
N MET A 35 -15.66 -0.04 5.46
CA MET A 35 -15.30 -0.49 6.80
C MET A 35 -15.39 0.65 7.83
N LEU A 36 -14.87 1.84 7.49
CA LEU A 36 -14.96 3.04 8.32
C LEU A 36 -16.41 3.47 8.57
N GLY A 37 -17.25 3.48 7.53
CA GLY A 37 -18.68 3.77 7.64
C GLY A 37 -19.46 2.77 8.51
N ASN A 38 -18.92 1.55 8.69
CA ASN A 38 -19.46 0.53 9.58
C ASN A 38 -18.83 0.56 11.00
N GLY A 39 -18.05 1.59 11.34
CA GLY A 39 -17.37 1.71 12.63
C GLY A 39 -16.19 0.76 12.83
N LYS A 40 -15.76 0.02 11.81
CA LYS A 40 -14.66 -0.94 11.89
C LYS A 40 -13.30 -0.26 11.62
N VAL A 41 -12.96 0.74 12.41
CA VAL A 41 -11.81 1.63 12.14
C VAL A 41 -10.49 0.87 12.13
N LYS A 42 -10.24 0.06 13.17
CA LYS A 42 -9.03 -0.76 13.29
C LYS A 42 -8.87 -1.74 12.13
N ASP A 43 -9.96 -2.43 11.76
CA ASP A 43 -9.95 -3.35 10.62
C ASP A 43 -9.67 -2.63 9.30
N ALA A 44 -10.27 -1.44 9.10
CA ALA A 44 -10.04 -0.62 7.91
C ALA A 44 -8.57 -0.23 7.76
N ILE A 45 -7.90 0.16 8.84
CA ILE A 45 -6.47 0.52 8.85
C ILE A 45 -5.59 -0.68 8.53
N ILE A 46 -5.84 -1.82 9.20
CA ILE A 46 -5.07 -3.04 8.98
C ILE A 46 -5.24 -3.53 7.53
N PHE A 47 -6.47 -3.55 7.04
CA PHE A 47 -6.78 -3.88 5.66
C PHE A 47 -6.11 -2.92 4.68
N GLY A 48 -6.25 -1.61 4.91
CA GLY A 48 -5.70 -0.56 4.07
C GLY A 48 -4.19 -0.68 3.93
N TYR A 49 -3.47 -0.75 5.04
CA TYR A 49 -2.01 -0.91 5.02
C TYR A 49 -1.57 -2.16 4.25
N ASN A 50 -2.15 -3.32 4.55
CA ASN A 50 -1.73 -4.58 3.92
C ASN A 50 -2.02 -4.58 2.41
N SER A 51 -3.15 -4.02 2.01
CA SER A 51 -3.55 -3.95 0.60
C SER A 51 -2.65 -2.99 -0.18
N VAL A 52 -2.39 -1.79 0.36
CA VAL A 52 -1.48 -0.82 -0.26
C VAL A 52 -0.04 -1.32 -0.29
N LEU A 53 0.42 -2.01 0.76
CA LEU A 53 1.74 -2.66 0.74
C LEU A 53 1.82 -3.68 -0.40
N SER A 54 0.77 -4.47 -0.62
CA SER A 54 0.72 -5.40 -1.74
C SER A 54 0.75 -4.67 -3.09
N ASP A 55 0.02 -3.59 -3.24
CA ASP A 55 0.00 -2.78 -4.48
C ASP A 55 1.32 -2.03 -4.68
N TYR A 56 2.00 -1.62 -3.61
CA TYR A 56 3.34 -1.06 -3.66
C TYR A 56 4.32 -2.08 -4.25
N ILE A 57 4.30 -3.32 -3.75
CA ILE A 57 5.19 -4.37 -4.25
C ILE A 57 4.92 -4.62 -5.74
N LYS A 58 3.65 -4.76 -6.14
CA LYS A 58 3.25 -4.95 -7.55
C LYS A 58 3.64 -3.77 -8.45
N SER A 59 3.50 -2.54 -7.95
CA SER A 59 3.87 -1.33 -8.71
C SER A 59 5.35 -1.27 -9.07
N PHE A 60 6.19 -1.90 -8.24
CA PHE A 60 7.64 -1.82 -8.32
C PHE A 60 8.29 -3.22 -8.37
N ASP A 61 7.59 -4.20 -8.94
CA ASP A 61 7.83 -5.67 -8.86
C ASP A 61 9.20 -6.14 -9.42
N GLY A 62 10.06 -5.22 -9.89
CA GLY A 62 11.46 -5.47 -10.26
C GLY A 62 12.49 -5.13 -9.18
N SER A 63 12.17 -4.26 -8.21
CA SER A 63 13.11 -3.75 -7.19
C SER A 63 12.73 -4.12 -5.76
N VAL A 64 11.53 -4.66 -5.54
CA VAL A 64 10.93 -4.85 -4.20
C VAL A 64 10.64 -6.32 -3.95
N LYS A 65 11.17 -6.88 -2.86
CA LYS A 65 10.77 -8.20 -2.34
C LYS A 65 10.32 -8.06 -0.90
N LYS A 66 9.17 -8.66 -0.57
CA LYS A 66 8.67 -8.70 0.80
C LYS A 66 9.35 -9.82 1.57
N ASN A 67 10.29 -9.44 2.44
CA ASN A 67 10.95 -10.35 3.38
C ASN A 67 10.75 -9.80 4.80
N GLY A 68 10.43 -10.68 5.74
CA GLY A 68 10.29 -10.33 7.16
C GLY A 68 8.98 -9.62 7.52
N SER A 69 9.00 -8.97 8.69
CA SER A 69 7.95 -8.11 9.22
C SER A 69 7.77 -6.84 8.37
N SER A 70 6.63 -6.16 8.53
CA SER A 70 6.35 -4.86 7.90
C SER A 70 7.45 -3.82 8.16
N ARG A 71 8.03 -3.86 9.37
CA ARG A 71 9.07 -2.94 9.79
C ARG A 71 10.41 -3.24 9.13
N GLU A 72 10.82 -4.52 9.13
CA GLU A 72 12.00 -4.98 8.39
C GLU A 72 11.87 -4.65 6.91
N PHE A 73 10.70 -4.85 6.32
CA PHE A 73 10.43 -4.46 4.95
C PHE A 73 10.69 -2.98 4.71
N ILE A 74 10.11 -2.07 5.53
CA ILE A 74 10.31 -0.63 5.37
C ILE A 74 11.80 -0.26 5.48
N ILE A 75 12.50 -0.77 6.48
CA ILE A 75 13.92 -0.50 6.71
C ILE A 75 14.76 -0.98 5.53
N ASN A 76 14.55 -2.21 5.07
CA ASN A 76 15.27 -2.77 3.93
C ASN A 76 15.02 -1.96 2.66
N GLN A 77 13.79 -1.53 2.43
CA GLN A 77 13.45 -0.72 1.25
C GLN A 77 14.05 0.69 1.33
N LEU A 78 14.08 1.33 2.50
CA LEU A 78 14.77 2.61 2.70
C LEU A 78 16.27 2.46 2.41
N ASN A 79 16.91 1.42 2.95
CA ASN A 79 18.32 1.13 2.71
C ASN A 79 18.62 0.88 1.22
N ASN A 80 17.77 0.12 0.53
CA ASN A 80 17.90 -0.13 -0.92
C ASN A 80 17.77 1.15 -1.76
N LEU A 81 17.01 2.13 -1.28
CA LEU A 81 16.82 3.44 -1.91
C LEU A 81 17.86 4.48 -1.43
N GLY A 82 18.90 4.04 -0.71
CA GLY A 82 20.00 4.89 -0.27
C GLY A 82 19.75 5.66 1.03
N ILE A 83 18.60 5.45 1.69
CA ILE A 83 18.28 6.04 2.99
C ILE A 83 18.75 5.09 4.09
N LYS A 84 19.87 5.44 4.73
CA LYS A 84 20.47 4.59 5.76
C LYS A 84 19.62 4.58 7.03
N VAL A 85 19.12 3.41 7.39
CA VAL A 85 18.51 3.10 8.66
C VAL A 85 19.21 1.88 9.25
N GLU A 86 19.93 2.09 10.34
CA GLU A 86 20.62 1.00 11.05
C GLU A 86 19.58 -0.03 11.53
N PRO A 87 19.67 -1.31 11.10
CA PRO A 87 18.63 -2.30 11.37
C PRO A 87 18.37 -2.50 12.87
N GLY A 88 19.41 -2.44 13.71
CA GLY A 88 19.26 -2.60 15.16
C GLY A 88 18.45 -1.49 15.83
N GLU A 89 18.63 -0.24 15.39
CA GLU A 89 17.95 0.91 16.00
C GLU A 89 16.54 1.12 15.40
N GLY A 90 16.39 0.95 14.09
CA GLY A 90 15.12 1.16 13.40
C GLY A 90 14.05 0.13 13.75
N LEU A 91 14.45 -1.11 14.10
CA LEU A 91 13.52 -2.19 14.45
C LEU A 91 12.83 -1.99 15.80
N VAL A 92 13.48 -1.30 16.74
CA VAL A 92 12.96 -1.13 18.11
C VAL A 92 12.56 0.31 18.43
N ASN A 93 13.06 1.29 17.68
CA ASN A 93 12.84 2.71 17.97
C ASN A 93 12.08 3.41 16.82
N ASN A 94 10.84 3.83 17.09
CA ASN A 94 10.01 4.57 16.13
C ASN A 94 10.64 5.92 15.76
N ASN A 95 11.29 6.61 16.71
CA ASN A 95 11.88 7.92 16.47
C ASN A 95 12.99 7.85 15.42
N LYS A 96 13.78 6.78 15.41
CA LYS A 96 14.84 6.58 14.42
C LYS A 96 14.31 6.41 13.01
N LEU A 97 13.20 5.68 12.86
CA LEU A 97 12.53 5.55 11.58
C LEU A 97 11.89 6.87 11.14
N ILE A 98 11.30 7.63 12.07
CA ILE A 98 10.75 8.97 11.80
C ILE A 98 11.85 9.96 11.38
N GLU A 99 12.98 9.99 12.10
CA GLU A 99 14.15 10.80 11.75
C GLU A 99 14.62 10.50 10.33
N ALA A 100 14.77 9.22 9.98
CA ALA A 100 15.15 8.82 8.64
C ALA A 100 14.13 9.25 7.58
N LEU A 101 12.83 9.09 7.85
CA LEU A 101 11.76 9.51 6.93
C LEU A 101 11.71 11.03 6.75
N ASN A 102 11.98 11.79 7.81
CA ASN A 102 12.02 13.25 7.78
C ASN A 102 13.27 13.78 7.06
N GLY A 103 14.40 13.08 7.18
CA GLY A 103 15.66 13.40 6.49
C GLY A 103 15.68 13.04 5.00
N ILE A 104 14.59 12.49 4.45
CA ILE A 104 14.44 12.32 3.00
C ILE A 104 14.22 13.70 2.37
N ASP A 105 15.32 14.32 1.97
CA ASP A 105 15.35 15.51 1.13
C ASP A 105 15.11 15.16 -0.34
N VAL A 106 14.43 16.07 -1.04
CA VAL A 106 14.13 15.93 -2.47
C VAL A 106 15.45 15.94 -3.25
N PRO A 107 15.84 14.86 -3.94
CA PRO A 107 17.01 14.91 -4.80
C PRO A 107 16.76 15.92 -5.92
N ASP A 108 17.69 16.83 -6.12
CA ASP A 108 17.59 17.92 -7.08
C ASP A 108 17.80 17.38 -8.51
N LYS A 109 16.80 16.66 -9.04
CA LYS A 109 16.58 16.19 -10.43
C LYS A 109 17.75 15.59 -11.23
N LYS A 110 18.94 15.43 -10.65
CA LYS A 110 20.16 15.01 -11.34
C LYS A 110 20.60 13.68 -10.76
N ASP A 111 20.42 12.67 -11.58
CA ASP A 111 20.74 11.26 -11.40
C ASP A 111 19.73 10.35 -10.67
N ASN A 112 19.45 9.25 -11.38
CA ASN A 112 18.65 8.07 -11.06
C ASN A 112 17.12 8.22 -11.13
N THR A 113 16.63 8.08 -12.38
CA THR A 113 15.31 7.60 -12.85
C THR A 113 14.10 7.96 -11.99
N LYS A 114 13.15 8.73 -12.56
CA LYS A 114 11.84 9.10 -11.95
C LYS A 114 11.15 7.98 -11.16
N GLN A 115 11.32 6.72 -11.58
CA GLN A 115 10.82 5.52 -10.90
C GLN A 115 11.34 5.37 -9.45
N ASN A 116 12.63 5.61 -9.19
CA ASN A 116 13.22 5.51 -7.85
C ASN A 116 12.70 6.60 -6.91
N ILE A 117 12.44 7.80 -7.44
CA ILE A 117 11.87 8.92 -6.68
C ILE A 117 10.41 8.63 -6.31
N ASN A 118 9.60 8.15 -7.25
CA ASN A 118 8.21 7.76 -6.98
C ASN A 118 8.14 6.60 -5.98
N GLN A 119 9.00 5.59 -6.13
CA GLN A 119 9.11 4.48 -5.19
C GLN A 119 9.46 4.99 -3.77
N LEU A 120 10.42 5.90 -3.65
CA LEU A 120 10.81 6.50 -2.37
C LEU A 120 9.68 7.30 -1.71
N TYR A 121 8.93 8.10 -2.48
CA TYR A 121 7.80 8.86 -1.94
C TYR A 121 6.64 7.95 -1.54
N ALA A 122 6.30 6.96 -2.36
CA ALA A 122 5.30 5.95 -2.03
C ALA A 122 5.69 5.23 -0.72
N LEU A 123 6.95 4.82 -0.59
CA LEU A 123 7.47 4.17 0.61
C LEU A 123 7.41 5.09 1.83
N LYS A 124 7.81 6.37 1.68
CA LYS A 124 7.75 7.35 2.77
C LYS A 124 6.32 7.51 3.29
N LYS A 125 5.35 7.69 2.39
CA LYS A 125 3.93 7.81 2.76
C LYS A 125 3.40 6.52 3.40
N LEU A 126 3.77 5.36 2.87
CA LEU A 126 3.40 4.06 3.42
C LEU A 126 4.00 3.82 4.82
N ALA A 127 5.26 4.22 5.04
CA ALA A 127 5.94 4.10 6.32
C ALA A 127 5.37 5.05 7.38
N VAL A 128 5.02 6.28 6.99
CA VAL A 128 4.30 7.21 7.88
C VAL A 128 2.94 6.64 8.25
N PHE A 129 2.20 6.05 7.29
CA PHE A 129 0.94 5.38 7.60
C PHE A 129 1.12 4.19 8.54
N TYR A 130 2.18 3.40 8.31
CA TYR A 130 2.55 2.26 9.16
C TYR A 130 2.72 2.70 10.62
N LEU A 131 3.56 3.71 10.85
CA LEU A 131 3.91 4.16 12.19
C LEU A 131 2.75 4.84 12.94
N ASN A 132 1.97 5.66 12.23
CA ASN A 132 0.97 6.51 12.88
C ASN A 132 -0.40 5.82 13.03
N TYR A 133 -0.73 4.87 12.15
CA TYR A 133 -2.05 4.23 12.16
C TYR A 133 -1.95 2.73 12.33
N TYR A 134 -1.20 2.03 11.47
CA TYR A 134 -1.19 0.56 11.46
C TYR A 134 -0.60 -0.05 12.73
N GLU A 135 0.58 0.40 13.15
CA GLU A 135 1.28 -0.14 14.30
C GLU A 135 0.48 0.09 15.61
N PRO A 136 -0.04 1.31 15.89
CA PRO A 136 -0.97 1.52 17.01
C PRO A 136 -2.25 0.70 16.89
N ALA A 137 -2.89 0.65 15.72
CA ALA A 137 -4.10 -0.15 15.52
C ALA A 137 -3.86 -1.64 15.79
N ARG A 138 -2.70 -2.18 15.40
CA ARG A 138 -2.41 -3.61 15.52
C ARG A 138 -1.86 -4.02 16.87
N TYR A 139 -0.99 -3.21 17.48
CA TYR A 139 -0.19 -3.61 18.64
C TYR A 139 -0.31 -2.69 19.86
N GLY A 140 -0.92 -1.50 19.69
CA GLY A 140 -0.93 -0.46 20.72
C GLY A 140 -2.34 -0.04 21.14
N ILE A 141 -2.37 1.14 21.76
CA ILE A 141 -3.60 1.88 22.06
C ILE A 141 -3.89 2.75 20.85
N PHE A 142 -5.05 2.53 20.24
CA PHE A 142 -5.49 3.24 19.05
C PHE A 142 -6.76 4.04 19.36
N ASP A 143 -6.76 5.32 19.00
CA ASP A 143 -7.95 6.16 19.14
C ASP A 143 -8.92 5.87 17.99
N GLU A 144 -10.02 5.19 18.32
CA GLU A 144 -11.07 4.86 17.36
C GLU A 144 -11.87 6.09 16.91
N ASN A 145 -11.70 7.25 17.55
CA ASN A 145 -12.34 8.51 17.15
C ASN A 145 -11.56 9.29 16.09
N ILE A 146 -10.46 8.73 15.56
CA ILE A 146 -9.73 9.34 14.45
C ILE A 146 -10.66 9.57 13.26
N ASN A 147 -10.50 10.73 12.62
CA ASN A 147 -11.30 11.12 11.47
C ASN A 147 -11.11 10.13 10.31
N SER A 148 -12.21 9.52 9.87
CA SER A 148 -12.21 8.56 8.76
C SER A 148 -11.67 9.13 7.45
N GLU A 149 -11.97 10.40 7.15
CA GLU A 149 -11.44 11.05 5.94
C GLU A 149 -9.94 11.32 6.03
N GLU A 150 -9.41 11.52 7.24
CA GLU A 150 -7.97 11.63 7.45
C GLU A 150 -7.26 10.32 7.11
N ILE A 151 -7.76 9.18 7.63
CA ILE A 151 -7.21 7.84 7.34
C ILE A 151 -7.19 7.59 5.82
N ILE A 152 -8.32 7.84 5.15
CA ILE A 152 -8.45 7.65 3.70
C ILE A 152 -7.48 8.56 2.95
N SER A 153 -7.38 9.84 3.33
CA SER A 153 -6.48 10.80 2.70
C SER A 153 -5.02 10.35 2.77
N LYS A 154 -4.56 9.84 3.92
CA LYS A 154 -3.19 9.35 4.07
C LYS A 154 -2.88 8.13 3.21
N ILE A 155 -3.87 7.25 2.97
CA ILE A 155 -3.69 6.11 2.06
C ILE A 155 -3.68 6.57 0.60
N LYS A 156 -4.57 7.48 0.21
CA LYS A 156 -4.60 8.03 -1.16
C LYS A 156 -3.27 8.68 -1.54
N ASP A 157 -2.64 9.37 -0.59
CA ASP A 157 -1.32 9.97 -0.76
C ASP A 157 -0.26 8.97 -1.25
N VAL A 158 -0.35 7.70 -0.86
CA VAL A 158 0.57 6.65 -1.31
C VAL A 158 0.35 6.34 -2.81
N TYR A 159 -0.90 6.22 -3.23
CA TYR A 159 -1.28 5.91 -4.60
C TYR A 159 -0.94 7.03 -5.60
N ASN A 160 -0.79 8.28 -5.14
CA ASN A 160 -0.35 9.40 -5.99
C ASN A 160 1.06 9.19 -6.60
N TYR A 161 1.85 8.27 -6.06
CA TYR A 161 3.19 7.95 -6.52
C TYR A 161 3.29 6.56 -7.19
N MET A 162 2.16 5.89 -7.42
CA MET A 162 2.08 4.59 -8.09
C MET A 162 1.44 4.73 -9.46
N ASP A 163 1.81 3.84 -10.38
CA ASP A 163 1.10 3.74 -11.67
C ASP A 163 -0.18 2.91 -11.50
N ILE A 164 -1.28 3.62 -11.22
CA ILE A 164 -2.60 3.01 -11.03
C ILE A 164 -3.08 2.28 -12.29
N MET A 165 -2.69 2.77 -13.48
CA MET A 165 -3.09 2.12 -14.73
C MET A 165 -2.40 0.76 -14.87
N ALA A 166 -1.09 0.72 -14.65
CA ALA A 166 -0.33 -0.53 -14.65
C ALA A 166 -0.85 -1.51 -13.58
N LEU A 167 -1.20 -1.01 -12.39
CA LEU A 167 -1.66 -1.85 -11.28
C LEU A 167 -2.98 -2.58 -11.54
N PHE A 168 -3.95 -1.93 -12.17
CA PHE A 168 -5.32 -2.44 -12.21
C PHE A 168 -5.81 -2.76 -13.64
N TYR A 169 -5.02 -2.46 -14.67
CA TYR A 169 -5.41 -2.70 -16.07
C TYR A 169 -4.38 -3.50 -16.88
N ASN A 170 -3.29 -3.99 -16.29
CA ASN A 170 -2.30 -4.81 -17.02
C ASN A 170 -2.85 -6.15 -17.56
N ASP A 171 -3.97 -6.66 -17.04
CA ASP A 171 -4.64 -7.87 -17.55
C ASP A 171 -5.62 -7.61 -18.73
N GLN A 172 -5.70 -6.37 -19.24
CA GLN A 172 -6.66 -5.95 -20.28
C GLN A 172 -6.00 -5.67 -21.65
N GLN A 173 -4.73 -6.01 -21.84
CA GLN A 173 -4.01 -5.96 -23.12
C GLN A 173 -3.63 -7.36 -23.60
#